data_AF-A0A9E2YVM1-F1
#
_entry.id   AF-A0A9E2YVM1-F1
#
_cell.length_a   1.000
_cell.length_b   1.000
_cell.length_c   1.000
_cell.angle_alpha   90.00
_cell.angle_beta   90.00
_cell.angle_gamma   90.00
#
_symmetry.space_group_name_H-M   'P 1'
#
loop_
_entity.id
_entity.type
_entity.pdbx_description
1 polymer ?
#
loop_
_entity_poly.entity_id
_entity_poly.type
_entity_poly.pdbx_seq_one_letter_code
_entity_poly.pdbx_strand_id
1 'polypeptide(L)' 'MNEASPTITPDDFRPLHDAGWDDAAIYFAITACALFNFYNRWVDASGVHPLSDEAHRQGAKRSAQHGYVRS' A
#
# COMPACT_ATOMS: atom_id res chain seq x y z
N MET A 1 -8.67 7.77 8.47
CA MET A 1 -7.86 6.59 8.10
C MET A 1 -6.55 6.65 8.87
N ASN A 2 -6.28 5.64 9.72
CA ASN A 2 -5.23 5.52 10.77
C ASN A 2 -5.64 5.94 12.20
N GLU A 3 -6.91 6.25 12.44
CA GLU A 3 -7.38 6.68 13.78
C GLU A 3 -7.29 5.56 14.84
N ALA A 4 -7.35 4.31 14.39
CA ALA A 4 -7.22 3.14 15.26
C ALA A 4 -5.76 2.66 15.43
N SER A 5 -4.77 3.28 14.77
CA SER A 5 -3.37 2.84 14.90
C SER A 5 -2.84 2.84 16.36
N PRO A 6 -3.20 3.80 17.23
CA PRO A 6 -2.77 3.78 18.63
C PRO A 6 -3.37 2.65 19.47
N THR A 7 -4.43 2.00 18.98
CA THR A 7 -5.12 0.93 19.71
C THR A 7 -4.69 -0.46 19.28
N ILE A 8 -3.73 -0.58 18.35
CA ILE A 8 -3.21 -1.88 17.90
C ILE A 8 -2.39 -2.51 19.02
N THR A 9 -2.66 -3.78 19.28
CA THR A 9 -2.07 -4.61 20.33
C THR A 9 -1.49 -5.89 19.73
N PRO A 10 -0.66 -6.64 20.49
CA PRO A 10 -0.21 -7.97 20.07
C PRO A 10 -1.35 -8.95 19.71
N ASP A 11 -2.50 -8.84 20.39
CA ASP A 11 -3.65 -9.73 20.17
C ASP A 11 -4.29 -9.56 18.79
N ASP A 12 -4.11 -8.39 18.15
CA ASP A 12 -4.60 -8.13 16.80
C ASP A 12 -3.85 -8.92 15.72
N PHE A 13 -2.66 -9.44 16.03
CA PHE A 13 -1.85 -10.24 15.10
C PHE A 13 -2.15 -11.73 15.18
N ARG A 14 -2.77 -12.21 16.27
CA ARG A 14 -3.12 -13.63 16.45
C ARG A 14 -3.92 -14.22 15.27
N PRO A 15 -4.96 -13.55 14.72
CA PRO A 15 -5.67 -14.08 13.55
C PRO A 15 -4.79 -14.24 12.31
N LEU A 16 -3.74 -13.42 12.17
CA LEU A 16 -2.79 -13.51 11.06
C LEU A 16 -1.87 -14.71 11.24
N HIS A 17 -1.38 -14.94 12.47
CA HIS A 17 -0.60 -16.13 12.80
C HIS A 17 -1.40 -17.42 12.63
N ASP A 18 -2.66 -17.43 13.06
CA ASP A 18 -3.57 -18.57 12.86
C ASP A 18 -3.79 -18.88 11.37
N ALA A 19 -3.70 -17.86 10.50
CA ALA A 19 -3.73 -17.99 9.05
C ALA A 19 -2.35 -18.35 8.43
N GLY A 20 -1.31 -18.57 9.24
CA GLY A 20 0.03 -18.98 8.81
C GLY A 20 0.98 -17.85 8.44
N TRP A 21 0.66 -16.60 8.80
CA TRP A 21 1.56 -15.47 8.55
C TRP A 21 2.63 -15.37 9.64
N ASP A 22 3.89 -15.25 9.22
CA ASP A 22 4.99 -14.94 10.11
C ASP A 22 5.15 -13.43 10.34
N ASP A 23 5.92 -13.06 11.37
CA ASP A 23 6.18 -11.66 11.73
C ASP A 23 6.83 -10.88 10.58
N ALA A 24 7.65 -11.53 9.76
CA ALA A 24 8.31 -10.91 8.63
C ALA A 24 7.29 -10.51 7.54
N ALA A 25 6.37 -11.41 7.18
CA ALA A 25 5.30 -11.14 6.23
C ALA A 25 4.37 -10.03 6.73
N ILE A 26 4.01 -10.06 8.02
CA ILE A 26 3.20 -9.01 8.65
C ILE A 26 3.94 -7.67 8.62
N TYR A 27 5.23 -7.65 8.95
CA TYR A 27 6.07 -6.45 8.88
C TYR A 27 6.12 -5.88 7.45
N PHE A 28 6.29 -6.72 6.43
CA PHE A 28 6.28 -6.27 5.03
C PHE A 28 4.92 -5.73 4.61
N ALA A 29 3.82 -6.35 5.03
CA ALA A 29 2.47 -5.85 4.75
C ALA A 29 2.23 -4.48 5.39
N ILE A 30 2.60 -4.30 6.66
CA ILE A 30 2.52 -3.01 7.35
C ILE A 30 3.35 -1.96 6.61
N THR A 31 4.58 -2.30 6.21
CA THR A 31 5.49 -1.38 5.50
C THR A 31 4.91 -0.93 4.17
N ALA A 32 4.34 -1.85 3.39
CA ALA A 32 3.67 -1.52 2.13
C ALA A 32 2.48 -0.58 2.37
N CYS A 33 1.59 -0.92 3.32
CA CYS A 33 0.45 -0.08 3.67
C CYS A 33 0.87 1.32 4.13
N ALA A 34 1.89 1.42 4.97
CA ALA A 34 2.43 2.69 5.45
C ALA A 34 2.96 3.55 4.31
N LEU A 35 3.69 2.94 3.37
CA LEU A 35 4.23 3.62 2.19
C LEU A 35 3.11 4.23 1.33
N PHE A 36 2.07 3.47 1.01
CA PHE A 36 0.93 3.98 0.24
C PHE A 36 0.16 5.06 0.99
N ASN A 37 -0.09 4.87 2.29
CA ASN A 37 -0.75 5.86 3.12
C ASN A 37 0.03 7.19 3.16
N PHE A 38 1.36 7.13 3.21
CA PHE A 38 2.23 8.29 3.13
C PHE A 38 2.17 8.94 1.74
N TYR A 39 2.40 8.18 0.68
CA TYR A 39 2.44 8.71 -0.69
C TYR A 39 1.13 9.35 -1.11
N ASN A 40 -0.02 8.71 -0.82
CA ASN A 40 -1.33 9.27 -1.15
C ASN A 40 -1.51 10.65 -0.50
N ARG A 41 -1.22 10.76 0.80
CA ARG A 41 -1.33 12.04 1.54
C ARG A 41 -0.32 13.09 1.06
N TRP A 42 0.89 12.68 0.71
CA TRP A 42 1.92 13.57 0.21
C TRP A 42 1.56 14.11 -1.19
N VAL A 43 1.10 13.25 -2.09
CA VAL A 43 0.61 13.64 -3.43
C VAL A 43 -0.57 14.61 -3.28
N ASP A 44 -1.55 14.28 -2.45
CA ASP A 44 -2.73 15.12 -2.19
C ASP A 44 -2.33 16.51 -1.65
N ALA A 45 -1.41 16.57 -0.69
CA ALA A 45 -1.01 17.81 -0.03
C ALA A 45 -0.05 18.68 -0.87
N SER A 46 0.76 18.07 -1.74
CA SER A 46 1.76 18.79 -2.56
C SER A 46 1.22 19.37 -3.86
N GLY A 47 -0.06 19.09 -4.19
CA GLY A 47 -0.68 19.57 -5.42
C GLY A 47 -0.13 18.91 -6.68
N VAL A 48 0.57 17.76 -6.54
CA VAL A 48 0.99 16.95 -7.68
C VAL A 48 -0.27 16.50 -8.40
N HIS A 49 -0.49 17.03 -9.61
CA HIS A 49 -1.67 16.71 -10.38
C HIS A 49 -1.72 15.20 -10.65
N PRO A 50 -2.85 14.53 -10.35
CA PRO A 50 -3.02 13.14 -10.73
C PRO A 50 -2.78 12.99 -12.23
N LEU A 51 -2.12 11.90 -12.62
CA LEU A 51 -2.06 11.46 -14.01
C LEU A 51 -3.49 11.48 -14.55
N SER A 52 -3.71 12.13 -15.70
CA SER A 52 -5.02 12.17 -16.34
C SER A 52 -5.61 10.77 -16.45
N ASP A 53 -6.94 10.63 -16.44
CA ASP A 53 -7.60 9.32 -16.50
C ASP A 53 -7.09 8.46 -17.67
N GLU A 54 -6.73 9.10 -18.78
CA GLU A 54 -6.12 8.42 -19.92
C GLU A 54 -4.72 7.90 -19.62
N ALA A 55 -3.88 8.69 -18.97
CA ALA A 55 -2.56 8.26 -18.57
C ALA A 55 -2.63 7.14 -17.50
N HIS A 56 -3.62 7.17 -16.61
CA HIS A 56 -3.93 6.07 -15.68
C HIS A 56 -4.33 4.78 -16.41
N ARG A 57 -5.23 4.86 -17.39
CA ARG A 57 -5.63 3.69 -18.22
C ARG A 57 -4.46 3.09 -18.97
N GLN A 58 -3.61 3.92 -19.58
CA GLN A 58 -2.43 3.44 -20.30
C GLN A 58 -1.37 2.88 -19.35
N GLY A 59 -1.21 3.46 -18.16
CA GLY A 59 -0.38 2.94 -17.08
C GLY A 59 -0.82 1.54 -16.64
N ALA A 60 -2.11 1.35 -16.38
CA ALA A 60 -2.68 0.07 -15.98
C ALA A 60 -2.48 -1.02 -17.04
N LYS A 61 -2.71 -0.69 -18.33
CA LYS A 61 -2.44 -1.61 -19.45
C LYS A 61 -0.98 -2.03 -19.52
N ARG A 62 -0.04 -1.09 -19.36
CA ARG A 62 1.40 -1.38 -19.37
C ARG A 62 1.80 -2.29 -18.21
N SER A 63 1.35 -2.00 -16.99
CA SER A 63 1.63 -2.82 -15.81
C SER A 63 1.05 -4.22 -15.93
N ALA A 64 -0.14 -4.38 -16.53
CA ALA A 64 -0.73 -5.69 -16.79
C ALA A 64 0.08 -6.52 -17.80
N GLN A 65 0.68 -5.88 -18.80
CA GLN A 65 1.44 -6.55 -19.85
C GLN A 65 2.89 -6.86 -19.46
N HIS A 66 3.52 -5.99 -18.67
CA HIS A 66 4.98 -6.04 -18.42
C HIS A 66 5.34 -6.21 -16.93
N GLY A 67 4.34 -6.24 -16.04
CA GLY A 67 4.57 -6.23 -14.60
C GLY A 67 5.19 -4.91 -14.14
N TYR A 68 5.85 -4.93 -12.98
CA TYR A 68 6.54 -3.76 -12.40
C TYR A 68 7.99 -3.61 -12.89
N VAL A 69 8.44 -4.46 -13.81
CA VAL A 69 9.80 -4.40 -14.35
C VAL A 69 9.86 -3.23 -15.34
N ARG A 70 10.66 -2.20 -15.03
CA ARG A 70 11.01 -1.18 -16.02
C ARG A 70 12.09 -1.76 -16.93
N SER A 71 11.72 -2.10 -18.17
CA SER A 71 12.68 -2.28 -19.27
C SER A 71 13.25 -0.95 -19.73
#